data_AF-A0A922VKE9-F1
#
_entry.id   AF-A0A922VKE9-F1
#
_cell.length_a   1.000
_cell.length_b   1.000
_cell.length_c   1.000
_cell.angle_alpha   90.00
_cell.angle_beta   90.00
_cell.angle_gamma   90.00
#
_symmetry.space_group_name_H-M   'P 1'
#
loop_
_entity.id
_entity.type
_entity.pdbx_description
1 polymer ?
#
loop_
_entity_poly.entity_id
_entity_poly.type
_entity_poly.pdbx_seq_one_letter_code
_entity_poly.pdbx_strand_id
1 'polypeptide(L)'
;MTQRKPDPTPIQACLAPLAALARKRPEIEALVFWGDADGWDDAPSEALESEEITFYAEGLLEDGFHLVWTVVALAGTPGLPDHVRLQFWQDAGPPPPALPQGWVALDAGRRTAEQP
;
A
#
# COMPACT_ATOMS: atom_id res chain seq x y z
N MET A 1 -30.08 10.74 17.61
CA MET A 1 -30.15 9.97 16.35
C MET A 1 -28.76 9.39 16.12
N THR A 2 -28.58 8.09 16.29
CA THR A 2 -27.27 7.45 16.06
C THR A 2 -27.14 7.26 14.54
N GLN A 3 -26.42 8.16 13.88
CA GLN A 3 -26.12 8.03 12.46
C GLN A 3 -25.33 6.72 12.28
N ARG A 4 -25.90 5.74 11.57
CA ARG A 4 -25.12 4.56 11.14
C ARG A 4 -24.02 5.08 10.24
N LYS A 5 -22.76 4.71 10.53
CA LYS A 5 -21.67 4.94 9.58
C LYS A 5 -22.05 4.24 8.28
N PRO A 6 -21.88 4.89 7.13
CA PRO A 6 -22.06 4.22 5.84
C PRO A 6 -21.14 3.01 5.76
N ASP A 7 -21.57 1.98 5.01
CA ASP A 7 -20.72 0.84 4.71
C ASP A 7 -19.44 1.29 4.00
N PRO A 8 -18.28 0.68 4.30
CA PRO A 8 -17.02 1.08 3.71
C PRO A 8 -17.03 0.85 2.20
N THR A 9 -16.46 1.81 1.46
CA THR A 9 -16.24 1.63 0.02
C THR A 9 -15.29 0.46 -0.23
N PRO A 10 -15.28 -0.13 -1.43
CA PRO A 10 -14.31 -1.17 -1.75
C PRO A 10 -12.84 -0.72 -1.62
N ILE A 11 -12.54 0.57 -1.88
CA ILE A 11 -11.20 1.14 -1.63
C ILE A 11 -10.89 1.12 -0.14
N GLN A 12 -11.81 1.62 0.69
CA GLN A 12 -11.66 1.63 2.14
C GLN A 12 -11.53 0.22 2.73
N ALA A 13 -12.24 -0.76 2.19
CA ALA A 13 -12.11 -2.16 2.59
C ALA A 13 -10.71 -2.71 2.26
N CYS A 14 -10.15 -2.37 1.09
CA CYS A 14 -8.79 -2.75 0.71
C CYS A 14 -7.72 -2.12 1.63
N LEU A 15 -7.91 -0.87 2.03
CA LEU A 15 -6.95 -0.11 2.84
C LEU A 15 -7.16 -0.28 4.36
N ALA A 16 -8.24 -0.94 4.79
CA ALA A 16 -8.55 -1.14 6.20
C ALA A 16 -7.41 -1.77 7.03
N PRO A 17 -6.63 -2.76 6.51
CA PRO A 17 -5.48 -3.29 7.22
C PRO A 17 -4.39 -2.23 7.47
N LEU A 18 -4.10 -1.38 6.48
CA LEU A 18 -3.13 -0.29 6.61
C LEU A 18 -3.60 0.75 7.62
N ALA A 19 -4.88 1.13 7.57
CA ALA A 19 -5.46 2.05 8.56
C ALA A 19 -5.42 1.47 9.99
N ALA A 20 -5.59 0.16 10.14
CA ALA A 20 -5.44 -0.51 11.43
C ALA A 20 -3.98 -0.57 11.89
N LEU A 21 -3.04 -0.75 10.96
CA LEU A 21 -1.60 -0.77 11.23
C LEU A 21 -1.11 0.60 11.69
N ALA A 22 -1.37 1.66 10.92
CA ALA A 22 -0.97 3.04 11.23
C ALA A 22 -1.46 3.50 12.61
N ARG A 23 -2.71 3.14 12.98
CA ARG A 23 -3.25 3.42 14.32
C ARG A 23 -2.52 2.69 15.46
N LYS A 24 -1.99 1.48 15.19
CA LYS A 24 -1.26 0.68 16.18
C LYS A 24 0.22 1.02 16.23
N ARG A 25 0.75 1.57 15.14
CA ARG A 25 2.16 1.92 14.92
C ARG A 25 2.25 3.28 14.24
N PRO A 26 2.10 4.38 14.99
CA PRO A 26 2.21 5.72 14.43
C PRO A 26 3.58 6.01 13.78
N GLU A 27 4.59 5.22 14.14
CA GLU A 27 5.95 5.27 13.58
C GLU A 27 6.13 4.49 12.28
N ILE A 28 5.10 3.77 11.80
CA ILE A 28 5.23 2.99 10.56
C ILE A 28 5.28 3.94 9.35
N GLU A 29 6.30 3.79 8.52
CA GLU A 29 6.43 4.52 7.27
C GLU A 29 6.00 3.64 6.09
N ALA A 30 5.48 4.27 5.04
CA ALA A 30 5.25 3.62 3.76
C ALA A 30 6.22 4.13 2.69
N LEU A 31 6.82 3.20 1.95
CA LEU A 31 7.71 3.48 0.84
C LEU A 31 6.94 3.34 -0.47
N VAL A 32 6.90 4.41 -1.27
CA VAL A 32 6.17 4.48 -2.53
C VAL A 32 7.07 4.09 -3.69
N PHE A 33 6.58 3.21 -4.56
CA PHE A 33 7.25 2.74 -5.77
C PHE A 33 6.31 2.90 -6.95
N TRP A 34 6.87 3.31 -8.09
CA TRP A 34 6.14 3.47 -9.34
C TRP A 34 6.54 2.40 -10.35
N GLY A 35 5.52 1.87 -11.02
CA GLY A 35 5.66 0.98 -12.17
C GLY A 35 5.12 1.65 -13.42
N ASP A 36 5.89 1.60 -14.50
CA ASP A 36 5.52 2.14 -15.81
C ASP A 36 5.94 1.17 -16.93
N ALA A 37 5.90 1.61 -18.19
CA ALA A 37 6.25 0.77 -19.33
C ALA A 37 7.72 0.31 -19.35
N ASP A 38 8.61 1.05 -18.71
CA ASP A 38 10.05 0.75 -18.66
C ASP A 38 10.42 -0.16 -17.49
N GLY A 39 9.53 -0.31 -16.50
CA GLY A 39 9.71 -1.27 -15.42
C GLY A 39 9.28 -0.75 -14.07
N TRP A 40 10.00 -1.19 -13.04
CA TRP A 40 9.87 -0.72 -11.67
C TRP A 40 11.21 -0.18 -11.21
N ASP A 41 11.20 0.96 -10.53
CA ASP A 41 12.39 1.47 -9.87
C ASP A 41 12.74 0.62 -8.63
N ASP A 42 14.04 0.43 -8.41
CA ASP A 42 14.57 -0.28 -7.23
C ASP A 42 14.51 0.58 -5.95
N ALA A 43 14.44 1.90 -6.09
CA ALA A 43 14.37 2.84 -4.99
C ALA A 43 12.96 3.42 -4.83
N PRO A 44 12.51 3.71 -3.59
CA PRO A 44 11.26 4.41 -3.40
C PRO A 44 11.36 5.86 -3.89
N SER A 45 10.28 6.37 -4.44
CA SER A 45 10.19 7.79 -4.82
C SER A 45 10.05 8.70 -3.60
N GLU A 46 9.29 8.25 -2.60
CA GLU A 46 9.02 8.97 -1.36
C GLU A 46 8.71 8.00 -0.21
N ALA A 47 8.87 8.51 1.01
CA ALA A 47 8.41 7.89 2.24
C ALA A 47 7.22 8.70 2.78
N LEU A 48 6.16 8.00 3.17
CA LEU A 48 4.95 8.57 3.76
C LEU A 48 4.90 8.24 5.24
N GLU A 49 4.49 9.21 6.03
CA GLU A 49 4.21 9.00 7.44
C GLU A 49 2.93 8.17 7.62
N SER A 50 2.79 7.52 8.78
CA SER A 50 1.67 6.61 9.07
C SER A 50 0.29 7.25 8.83
N GLU A 51 0.15 8.55 9.09
CA GLU A 51 -1.08 9.31 8.92
C GLU A 51 -1.45 9.59 7.45
N GLU A 52 -0.46 9.52 6.54
CA GLU A 52 -0.62 9.82 5.12
C GLU A 52 -0.93 8.57 4.30
N ILE A 53 -0.46 7.40 4.74
CA ILE A 53 -0.50 6.12 4.00
C ILE A 53 -1.86 5.88 3.34
N THR A 54 -2.94 5.90 4.13
CA THR A 54 -4.27 5.55 3.63
C THR A 54 -4.87 6.64 2.78
N PHE A 55 -4.63 7.91 3.12
CA PHE A 55 -5.17 9.04 2.37
C PHE A 55 -4.51 9.13 0.98
N TYR A 56 -3.19 8.99 0.93
CA TYR A 56 -2.41 8.96 -0.31
C TYR A 56 -2.84 7.80 -1.21
N ALA A 57 -2.92 6.58 -0.66
CA ALA A 57 -3.32 5.40 -1.41
C ALA A 57 -4.78 5.47 -1.89
N GLU A 58 -5.70 6.02 -1.09
CA GLU A 58 -7.10 6.20 -1.47
C GLU A 58 -7.21 7.17 -2.65
N GLY A 59 -6.56 8.35 -2.59
CA GLY A 59 -6.57 9.33 -3.67
C GLY A 59 -6.09 8.77 -5.01
N LEU A 60 -4.95 8.04 -5.01
CA LEU A 60 -4.45 7.42 -6.24
C LEU A 60 -5.39 6.33 -6.79
N LEU A 61 -6.02 5.54 -5.90
CA LEU A 61 -7.00 4.55 -6.32
C LEU A 61 -8.28 5.18 -6.90
N GLU A 62 -8.68 6.35 -6.40
CA GLU A 62 -9.79 7.14 -6.95
C GLU A 62 -9.43 7.76 -8.31
N ASP A 63 -8.17 8.16 -8.50
CA ASP A 63 -7.64 8.68 -9.76
C ASP A 63 -7.42 7.60 -10.84
N GLY A 64 -7.66 6.33 -10.51
CA GLY A 64 -7.61 5.22 -11.45
C GLY A 64 -6.27 4.47 -11.49
N PHE A 65 -5.37 4.72 -10.53
CA PHE A 65 -4.18 3.89 -10.38
C PHE A 65 -4.52 2.51 -9.82
N HIS A 66 -3.68 1.55 -10.12
CA HIS A 66 -3.67 0.25 -9.47
C HIS A 66 -2.67 0.27 -8.30
N LEU A 67 -2.91 -0.55 -7.28
CA LEU A 67 -2.09 -0.66 -6.08
C LEU A 67 -1.85 -2.12 -5.73
N VAL A 68 -0.61 -2.42 -5.35
CA VAL A 68 -0.25 -3.53 -4.46
C VAL A 68 0.40 -2.92 -3.24
N TRP A 69 -0.14 -3.22 -2.07
CA TRP A 69 0.49 -2.88 -0.81
C TRP A 69 0.97 -4.14 -0.11
N THR A 70 2.14 -4.06 0.53
CA THR A 70 2.71 -5.17 1.32
C THR A 70 3.27 -4.62 2.61
N VAL A 71 2.82 -5.12 3.75
CA VAL A 71 3.45 -4.86 5.04
C VAL A 71 4.67 -5.77 5.14
N VAL A 72 5.85 -5.19 5.30
CA VAL A 72 7.11 -5.92 5.33
C VAL A 72 7.74 -5.91 6.71
N ALA A 73 8.41 -7.00 7.04
CA ALA A 73 9.34 -7.13 8.17
C ALA A 73 10.73 -7.45 7.65
N LEU A 74 11.76 -7.06 8.39
CA LEU A 74 13.12 -7.54 8.14
C LEU A 74 13.22 -9.02 8.49
N ALA A 75 14.01 -9.78 7.72
CA ALA A 75 14.23 -11.21 7.96
C ALA A 75 14.87 -11.50 9.33
N GLY A 76 15.59 -10.54 9.91
CA GLY A 76 16.10 -10.63 11.28
C GLY A 76 15.03 -10.49 12.36
N THR A 77 13.87 -9.92 12.02
CA THR A 77 12.73 -9.65 12.94
C THR A 77 11.39 -9.94 12.25
N PRO A 78 11.13 -11.18 11.77
CA PRO A 78 10.05 -11.51 10.83
C PRO A 78 8.62 -11.43 11.39
N GLY A 79 8.43 -10.91 12.60
CA GLY A 79 7.12 -10.65 13.21
C GLY A 79 6.89 -9.18 13.55
N LEU A 80 7.85 -8.31 13.25
CA LEU A 80 7.77 -6.88 13.53
C LEU A 80 7.59 -6.13 12.19
N PRO A 81 6.41 -5.55 11.92
CA PRO A 81 6.25 -4.60 10.83
C PRO A 81 7.32 -3.52 10.90
N ASP A 82 8.03 -3.36 9.78
CA ASP A 82 9.16 -2.46 9.62
C ASP A 82 8.77 -1.31 8.69
N HIS A 83 8.28 -1.62 7.48
CA HIS A 83 7.73 -0.63 6.54
C HIS A 83 6.48 -1.17 5.84
N VAL A 84 5.73 -0.30 5.17
CA VAL A 84 4.74 -0.68 4.16
C VAL A 84 5.30 -0.37 2.78
N ARG A 85 5.29 -1.33 1.87
CA ARG A 85 5.63 -1.09 0.46
C ARG A 85 4.34 -0.78 -0.30
N LEU A 86 4.26 0.38 -0.92
CA LEU A 86 3.15 0.78 -1.79
C LEU A 86 3.64 0.83 -3.23
N GLN A 87 3.05 -0.01 -4.08
CA GLN A 87 3.47 -0.18 -5.48
C GLN A 87 2.32 0.23 -6.38
N PHE A 88 2.47 1.37 -7.05
CA PHE A 88 1.45 1.97 -7.92
C PHE A 88 1.83 1.87 -9.40
N TRP A 89 0.83 1.67 -10.26
CA TRP A 89 1.00 1.69 -11.72
C TRP A 89 -0.33 2.02 -12.41
N GLN A 90 -0.28 2.33 -13.71
CA GLN A 90 -1.46 2.56 -14.55
C GLN A 90 -1.32 1.81 -15.89
N ASP A 91 -2.46 1.38 -16.46
CA ASP A 91 -2.70 0.80 -17.80
C ASP A 91 -1.76 -0.33 -18.30
N ALA A 92 -0.47 -0.06 -18.47
CA ALA A 92 0.51 -0.95 -19.08
C ALA A 92 1.71 -1.31 -18.17
N GLY A 93 1.67 -0.96 -16.88
CA GLY A 93 2.73 -1.30 -15.93
C GLY A 93 2.92 -2.82 -15.77
N PRO A 94 4.17 -3.33 -15.72
CA PRO A 94 4.45 -4.74 -15.48
C PRO A 94 3.96 -5.14 -14.08
N PRO A 95 3.68 -6.44 -13.86
CA PRO A 95 3.29 -6.91 -12.54
C PRO A 95 4.34 -6.49 -11.50
N PRO A 96 3.91 -6.07 -10.29
CA PRO A 96 4.83 -5.67 -9.23
C PRO A 96 5.90 -6.74 -8.96
N PRO A 97 7.19 -6.36 -8.82
CA PRO A 97 8.26 -7.31 -8.58
C PRO A 97 8.10 -8.00 -7.23
N ALA A 98 8.66 -9.19 -7.11
CA ALA A 98 8.75 -9.90 -5.84
C ALA A 98 9.48 -9.06 -4.78
N LEU A 99 9.25 -9.38 -3.50
CA LEU A 99 9.96 -8.71 -2.42
C LEU A 99 11.47 -8.95 -2.52
N PRO A 100 12.30 -7.93 -2.25
CA PRO A 100 13.74 -8.07 -2.15
C PRO A 100 14.15 -9.13 -1.12
N GLN A 101 15.32 -9.73 -1.33
CA GLN A 101 15.89 -10.67 -0.37
C GLN A 101 16.11 -9.99 0.98
N GLY A 102 15.73 -10.67 2.05
CA GLY A 102 15.87 -10.15 3.42
C GLY A 102 14.62 -9.44 3.93
N TRP A 103 13.57 -9.31 3.13
CA TRP A 103 12.25 -8.87 3.57
C TRP A 103 11.26 -10.04 3.62
N VAL A 104 10.31 -9.94 4.54
CA VAL A 104 9.25 -10.93 4.77
C VAL A 104 7.91 -10.23 4.69
N ALA A 105 7.00 -10.72 3.84
CA ALA A 105 5.63 -10.24 3.79
C ALA A 105 4.89 -10.68 5.05
N LEU A 106 4.30 -9.71 5.76
CA LEU A 106 3.40 -9.97 6.90
C LEU A 106 1.94 -9.96 6.49
N ASP A 107 1.59 -9.05 5.59
CA ASP A 107 0.25 -8.89 5.04
C ASP A 107 0.36 -8.21 3.67
N ALA A 108 -0.61 -8.45 2.80
CA ALA A 108 -0.63 -7.84 1.48
C ALA A 108 -2.05 -7.68 0.95
N GLY A 109 -2.25 -6.66 0.14
CA GLY A 109 -3.49 -6.46 -0.57
C GLY A 109 -3.23 -5.87 -1.95
N ARG A 110 -4.22 -6.06 -2.81
CA ARG A 110 -4.17 -5.59 -4.19
C ARG A 110 -5.51 -4.99 -4.55
N ARG A 111 -5.46 -3.87 -5.24
CA ARG A 111 -6.62 -3.29 -5.90
C ARG A 111 -6.22 -2.79 -7.28
N THR A 112 -6.94 -3.25 -8.29
CA THR A 112 -6.88 -2.68 -9.61
C THR A 112 -8.05 -1.72 -9.74
N ALA A 113 -7.80 -0.48 -10.19
CA ALA A 113 -8.88 0.36 -10.73
C ALA A 113 -9.76 -0.46 -11.66
N GLU A 114 -11.07 -0.38 -11.43
CA GLU A 114 -12.06 -0.99 -12.32
C GLU A 114 -12.13 -0.09 -13.56
N GLN A 115 -11.87 -0.66 -14.75
CA GLN A 115 -12.06 0.09 -15.99
C GLN A 115 -13.55 0.46 -16.11
N PRO A 116 -13.89 1.71 -16.46
CA PRO A 116 -15.28 2.16 -16.62
C PRO A 116 -16.03 1.37 -17.69
#